data_AF-A0A1X0T5Q6-F1
#
_entry.id   AF-A0A1X0T5Q6-F1
#
_cell.length_a   1.000
_cell.length_b   1.000
_cell.length_c   1.000
_cell.angle_alpha   90.00
_cell.angle_beta   90.00
_cell.angle_gamma   90.00
#
_symmetry.space_group_name_H-M   'P 1'
#
loop_
_entity.id
_entity.type
_entity.pdbx_description
1 polymer ?
#
loop_
_entity_poly.entity_id
_entity_poly.type
_entity_poly.pdbx_seq_one_letter_code
_entity_poly.pdbx_strand_id
1 'polypeptide(L)'
;MSAIAWGATAFRAGRTRKRALLASIGLVALAALPACSARQEAPARVAADTGLDRMERLTLNANRCWFKSQDPAFAAYSLAPELSSFSGKPRFLLVPRGKPEARPLVVVEGASGSGAVATYGPLMGESLGGRIGADVQRWAAGSNGCAA
;
A
#
# COMPACT_ATOMS: atom_id res chain seq x y z
N MET A 1 17.81 -43.04 40.69
CA MET A 1 17.31 -43.46 39.36
C MET A 1 16.15 -44.42 39.58
N SER A 2 15.14 -44.39 38.70
CA SER A 2 13.92 -45.21 38.69
C SER A 2 12.79 -44.70 39.60
N ALA A 3 11.96 -43.76 39.15
CA ALA A 3 10.91 -43.84 38.12
C ALA A 3 9.59 -44.37 38.69
N ILE A 4 8.66 -43.42 38.82
CA ILE A 4 7.28 -43.52 39.29
C ILE A 4 6.44 -44.12 38.16
N ALA A 5 5.69 -45.18 38.44
CA ALA A 5 4.65 -45.70 37.56
C ALA A 5 3.39 -45.98 38.39
N TRP A 6 2.42 -45.08 38.33
CA TRP A 6 1.06 -45.33 38.79
C TRP A 6 0.12 -45.03 37.63
N GLY A 7 -0.23 -46.09 36.91
CA GLY A 7 -1.32 -46.07 35.94
C GLY A 7 -2.64 -46.26 36.66
N ALA A 8 -3.55 -45.33 36.50
CA ALA A 8 -4.96 -45.56 36.80
C ALA A 8 -5.78 -44.62 35.95
N THR A 9 -6.59 -45.17 35.03
CA THR A 9 -7.99 -44.75 34.87
C THR A 9 -8.68 -45.60 33.82
N ALA A 10 -9.49 -46.53 34.28
CA ALA A 10 -10.68 -46.97 33.55
C ALA A 10 -11.71 -47.40 34.59
N PHE A 11 -12.75 -46.60 34.81
CA PHE A 11 -14.09 -47.09 34.52
C PHE A 11 -15.11 -45.96 34.49
N ARG A 12 -16.02 -46.18 33.56
CA ARG A 12 -17.12 -45.35 33.11
C ARG A 12 -18.30 -45.44 34.09
N ALA A 13 -19.26 -44.58 33.81
CA ALA A 13 -20.70 -44.78 33.97
C ALA A 13 -21.32 -43.90 35.06
N GLY A 14 -22.08 -42.94 34.56
CA GLY A 14 -22.80 -41.98 35.37
C GLY A 14 -24.03 -42.59 36.04
N ARG A 15 -24.61 -41.79 36.91
CA ARG A 15 -26.02 -41.84 37.25
C ARG A 15 -26.46 -40.48 37.75
N THR A 16 -27.03 -39.69 36.85
CA THR A 16 -27.77 -38.48 37.19
C THR A 16 -29.10 -38.87 37.83
N ARG A 17 -29.32 -38.47 39.08
CA ARG A 17 -30.67 -38.33 39.63
C ARG A 17 -30.78 -36.99 40.33
N LYS A 18 -31.38 -36.05 39.58
CA LYS A 18 -31.86 -34.76 40.06
C LYS A 18 -33.03 -34.99 41.03
N ARG A 19 -32.88 -34.63 42.30
CA ARG A 19 -33.94 -34.19 43.24
C ARG A 19 -33.22 -33.57 44.44
N ALA A 20 -33.62 -32.48 45.06
CA ALA A 20 -34.51 -31.39 44.75
C ALA A 20 -34.19 -30.35 45.83
N LEU A 21 -34.46 -29.09 45.51
CA LEU A 21 -34.90 -28.06 46.45
C LEU A 21 -33.90 -27.49 47.48
N LEU A 22 -33.86 -26.16 47.41
CA LEU A 22 -33.57 -25.18 48.46
C LEU A 22 -32.09 -24.93 48.78
N ALA A 23 -31.55 -23.86 48.20
CA ALA A 23 -30.58 -23.02 48.90
C ALA A 23 -30.56 -21.61 48.30
N SER A 24 -31.11 -20.68 49.09
CA SER A 24 -30.39 -19.49 49.52
C SER A 24 -29.94 -18.46 48.48
N ILE A 25 -30.63 -17.32 48.56
CA ILE A 25 -30.28 -15.99 48.08
C ILE A 25 -28.78 -15.71 48.27
N GLY A 26 -28.08 -15.49 47.16
CA GLY A 26 -26.69 -15.06 47.10
C GLY A 26 -26.51 -14.12 45.92
N LEU A 27 -26.48 -12.83 46.23
CA LEU A 27 -26.28 -11.69 45.34
C LEU A 27 -25.01 -11.84 44.50
N VAL A 28 -25.13 -11.99 43.17
CA VAL A 28 -24.11 -11.54 42.22
C VAL A 28 -24.81 -11.03 40.96
N ALA A 29 -24.93 -9.72 40.85
CA ALA A 29 -25.25 -9.06 39.59
C ALA A 29 -24.02 -9.19 38.67
N LEU A 30 -23.98 -10.23 37.83
CA LEU A 30 -23.04 -10.28 36.71
C LEU A 30 -23.60 -9.39 35.60
N ALA A 31 -23.04 -8.19 35.49
CA ALA A 31 -23.14 -7.38 34.30
C ALA A 31 -22.64 -8.21 33.10
N ALA A 32 -23.56 -8.58 32.22
CA ALA A 32 -23.21 -9.16 30.93
C ALA A 32 -22.57 -8.06 30.08
N LEU A 33 -21.24 -7.99 30.08
CA LEU A 33 -20.50 -7.24 29.07
C LEU A 33 -20.81 -7.89 27.71
N PRO A 34 -21.45 -7.19 26.75
CA PRO A 34 -21.50 -7.70 25.39
C PRO A 34 -20.06 -7.72 24.89
N ALA A 35 -19.48 -8.90 24.73
CA ALA A 35 -18.24 -9.07 24.00
C ALA A 35 -18.54 -8.75 22.53
N CYS A 36 -18.52 -7.45 22.19
CA CYS A 36 -18.31 -6.99 20.84
C CYS A 36 -16.90 -7.44 20.45
N SER A 37 -16.80 -8.66 19.95
CA SER A 37 -15.67 -9.06 19.12
C SER A 37 -15.78 -8.22 17.86
N ALA A 38 -15.22 -7.01 17.90
CA ALA A 38 -14.87 -6.27 16.71
C ALA A 38 -14.03 -7.25 15.88
N ARG A 39 -14.65 -7.78 14.81
CA ARG A 39 -13.94 -8.60 13.85
C ARG A 39 -12.89 -7.68 13.29
N GLN A 40 -11.67 -7.82 13.80
CA GLN A 40 -10.52 -7.14 13.24
C GLN A 40 -10.35 -7.78 11.87
N GLU A 41 -10.91 -7.12 10.86
CA GLU A 41 -10.60 -7.38 9.46
C GLU A 41 -9.08 -7.35 9.43
N ALA A 42 -8.44 -8.51 9.21
CA ALA A 42 -7.00 -8.55 9.05
C ALA A 42 -6.69 -7.51 7.98
N PRO A 43 -5.77 -6.55 8.23
CA PRO A 43 -5.45 -5.55 7.22
C PRO A 43 -5.13 -6.34 5.96
N ALA A 44 -5.90 -6.07 4.89
CA ALA A 44 -5.62 -6.66 3.60
C ALA A 44 -4.12 -6.50 3.40
N ARG A 45 -3.40 -7.61 3.16
CA ARG A 45 -1.97 -7.52 2.86
C ARG A 45 -1.90 -6.61 1.65
N VAL A 46 -1.57 -5.33 1.88
CA VAL A 46 -1.25 -4.40 0.82
C VAL A 46 -0.10 -5.09 0.13
N ALA A 47 -0.36 -5.64 -1.06
CA ALA A 47 0.68 -6.23 -1.89
C ALA A 47 1.83 -5.24 -1.86
N ALA A 48 3.01 -5.69 -1.42
CA ALA A 48 4.14 -4.81 -1.20
C ALA A 48 4.33 -4.03 -2.51
N ASP A 49 3.96 -2.75 -2.49
CA ASP A 49 4.01 -1.85 -3.63
C ASP A 49 5.47 -1.81 -4.05
N THR A 50 5.81 -2.65 -5.03
CA THR A 50 7.17 -2.74 -5.49
C THR A 50 7.46 -1.37 -6.09
N GLY A 51 8.66 -0.83 -5.89
CA GLY A 51 9.00 0.47 -6.48
C GLY A 51 8.69 0.51 -7.98
N LEU A 52 8.67 -0.65 -8.65
CA LEU A 52 8.23 -0.84 -10.03
C LEU A 52 6.73 -0.56 -10.23
N ASP A 53 5.82 -1.20 -9.48
CA ASP A 53 4.36 -1.00 -9.61
C ASP A 53 3.96 0.47 -9.42
N ARG A 54 4.59 1.14 -8.46
CA ARG A 54 4.40 2.58 -8.23
C ARG A 54 4.84 3.38 -9.45
N MET A 55 6.05 3.15 -9.94
CA MET A 55 6.61 3.91 -11.06
C MET A 55 5.89 3.62 -12.38
N GLU A 56 5.38 2.40 -12.58
CA GLU A 56 4.47 2.06 -13.67
C GLU A 56 3.20 2.90 -13.62
N ARG A 57 2.55 2.97 -12.45
CA ARG A 57 1.35 3.80 -12.25
C ARG A 57 1.62 5.28 -12.50
N LEU A 58 2.72 5.81 -11.98
CA LEU A 58 3.12 7.20 -12.20
C LEU A 58 3.35 7.48 -13.69
N THR A 59 4.02 6.57 -14.39
CA THR A 59 4.26 6.68 -15.84
C THR A 59 2.96 6.68 -16.62
N LEU A 60 2.00 5.80 -16.27
CA LEU A 60 0.67 5.77 -16.89
C LEU A 60 -0.13 7.05 -16.62
N ASN A 61 -0.04 7.59 -15.40
CA ASN A 61 -0.68 8.85 -15.04
C ASN A 61 -0.09 10.03 -15.82
N ALA A 62 1.24 10.12 -15.92
CA ALA A 62 1.91 11.13 -16.75
C ALA A 62 1.49 11.02 -18.23
N ASN A 63 1.52 9.81 -18.80
CA ASN A 63 1.10 9.58 -20.18
C ASN A 63 -0.36 10.01 -20.42
N ARG A 64 -1.26 9.62 -19.53
CA ARG A 64 -2.68 9.96 -19.64
C ARG A 64 -2.93 11.45 -19.49
N CYS A 65 -2.39 12.06 -18.43
CA CYS A 65 -2.76 13.40 -18.01
C CYS A 65 -1.98 14.52 -18.68
N TRP A 66 -0.77 14.26 -19.18
CA TRP A 66 0.02 15.26 -19.89
C TRP A 66 -0.05 15.09 -21.41
N PHE A 67 -0.05 13.85 -21.90
CA PHE A 67 0.11 13.59 -23.35
C PHE A 67 -1.19 13.16 -24.03
N LYS A 68 -1.92 12.18 -23.49
CA LYS A 68 -3.18 11.70 -24.10
C LYS A 68 -4.33 12.69 -23.95
N SER A 69 -4.34 13.48 -22.87
CA SER A 69 -5.23 14.63 -22.68
C SER A 69 -4.87 15.84 -23.55
N GLN A 70 -3.72 15.82 -24.22
CA GLN A 70 -3.20 16.91 -25.05
C GLN A 70 -2.99 18.22 -24.28
N ASP A 71 -2.40 18.11 -23.09
CA ASP A 71 -2.09 19.26 -22.27
C ASP A 71 -1.10 20.23 -22.97
N PRO A 72 -1.48 21.50 -23.18
CA PRO A 72 -0.66 22.44 -23.93
C PRO A 72 0.69 22.71 -23.26
N ALA A 73 0.77 22.62 -21.93
CA ALA A 73 2.02 22.85 -21.22
C ALA A 73 3.06 21.74 -21.48
N PHE A 74 2.62 20.56 -21.93
CA PHE A 74 3.48 19.41 -22.20
C PHE A 74 3.69 19.15 -23.70
N ALA A 75 3.12 19.97 -24.58
CA ALA A 75 3.16 19.78 -26.02
C ALA A 75 4.57 19.73 -26.60
N ALA A 76 5.53 20.44 -26.00
CA ALA A 76 6.93 20.51 -26.43
C ALA A 76 7.78 19.30 -26.00
N TYR A 77 7.22 18.35 -25.24
CA TYR A 77 7.96 17.24 -24.64
C TYR A 77 7.46 15.87 -25.13
N SER A 78 8.16 14.83 -24.70
CA SER A 78 7.75 13.44 -24.83
C SER A 78 8.11 12.68 -23.55
N LEU A 79 7.33 11.64 -23.27
CA LEU A 79 7.55 10.73 -22.15
C LEU A 79 8.42 9.56 -22.61
N ALA A 80 9.50 9.28 -21.88
CA ALA A 80 10.32 8.07 -22.08
C ALA A 80 10.30 7.22 -20.80
N PRO A 81 9.59 6.07 -20.79
CA PRO A 81 9.62 5.12 -19.69
C PRO A 81 10.92 4.34 -19.65
N GLU A 82 11.57 4.30 -18.48
CA GLU A 82 12.77 3.49 -18.19
C GLU A 82 12.52 2.65 -16.93
N LEU A 83 11.46 1.84 -16.99
CA LEU A 83 10.98 1.06 -15.86
C LEU A 83 11.81 -0.23 -15.66
N SER A 84 12.29 -0.83 -16.75
CA SER A 84 13.23 -1.94 -16.74
C SER A 84 14.68 -1.42 -16.74
N SER A 85 15.13 -0.86 -15.63
CA SER A 85 16.53 -0.45 -15.49
C SER A 85 17.34 -1.56 -14.81
N PHE A 86 18.44 -2.01 -15.44
CA PHE A 86 19.43 -2.91 -14.83
C PHE A 86 20.02 -2.35 -13.51
N SER A 87 19.84 -1.04 -13.26
CA SER A 87 20.27 -0.35 -12.04
C SER A 87 19.33 -0.49 -10.84
N GLY A 88 18.18 -1.16 -10.98
CA GLY A 88 17.22 -1.36 -9.89
C GLY A 88 16.44 -0.10 -9.46
N LYS A 89 16.49 0.97 -10.28
CA LYS A 89 15.76 2.22 -10.06
C LYS A 89 14.82 2.52 -11.23
N PRO A 90 13.55 2.10 -11.13
CA PRO A 90 12.56 2.41 -12.17
C PRO A 90 12.33 3.92 -12.23
N ARG A 91 12.30 4.45 -13.44
CA ARG A 91 12.11 5.88 -13.69
C ARG A 91 11.32 6.15 -14.97
N PHE A 92 10.80 7.36 -15.10
CA PHE A 92 10.41 7.90 -16.39
C PHE A 92 11.01 9.29 -16.57
N LEU A 93 11.12 9.69 -17.83
CA LEU A 93 11.79 10.90 -18.23
C LEU A 93 10.83 11.79 -19.03
N LEU A 94 10.98 13.10 -18.88
CA LEU A 94 10.55 14.05 -19.90
C LEU A 94 11.75 14.47 -20.73
N VAL A 95 11.59 14.38 -22.04
CA VAL A 95 12.59 14.73 -23.05
C VAL A 95 11.98 15.69 -24.06
N PRO A 96 12.79 16.41 -24.86
CA PRO A 96 12.26 17.16 -25.99
C PRO A 96 11.42 16.28 -26.93
N ARG A 97 10.34 16.86 -27.47
CA ARG A 97 9.45 16.11 -28.36
C ARG A 97 10.20 15.49 -29.53
N GLY A 98 9.94 14.21 -29.78
CA GLY A 98 10.52 13.47 -30.89
C GLY A 98 12.01 13.15 -30.77
N LYS A 99 12.61 13.33 -29.57
CA LYS A 99 14.02 13.04 -29.31
C LYS A 99 14.19 12.20 -28.03
N PRO A 100 13.78 10.92 -28.02
CA PRO A 100 13.83 10.06 -26.83
C PRO A 100 15.24 9.86 -26.27
N GLU A 101 16.26 9.93 -27.12
CA GLU A 101 17.68 9.81 -26.77
C GLU A 101 18.33 11.12 -26.29
N ALA A 102 17.61 12.25 -26.35
CA ALA A 102 18.14 13.52 -25.89
C ALA A 102 18.25 13.58 -24.36
N ARG A 103 19.04 14.55 -23.87
CA ARG A 103 19.22 14.78 -22.43
C ARG A 103 17.85 14.97 -21.75
N PRO A 104 17.55 14.24 -20.66
CA PRO A 104 16.33 14.41 -19.90
C PRO A 104 16.20 15.82 -19.31
N LEU A 105 14.98 16.34 -19.38
CA LEU A 105 14.57 17.63 -18.84
C LEU A 105 13.89 17.49 -17.47
N VAL A 106 13.25 16.34 -17.25
CA VAL A 106 12.78 15.88 -15.94
C VAL A 106 13.11 14.40 -15.83
N VAL A 107 13.53 14.00 -14.63
CA VAL A 107 13.63 12.61 -14.22
C VAL A 107 12.71 12.43 -13.01
N VAL A 108 11.85 11.43 -13.08
CA VAL A 108 11.06 10.96 -11.94
C VAL A 108 11.48 9.53 -11.65
N GLU A 109 12.08 9.30 -10.50
CA GLU A 109 12.60 7.99 -10.12
C GLU A 109 12.12 7.56 -8.73
N GLY A 110 11.90 6.26 -8.58
CA GLY A 110 11.62 5.65 -7.29
C GLY A 110 12.91 5.42 -6.50
N ALA A 111 12.92 5.76 -5.21
CA ALA A 111 14.04 5.43 -4.33
C ALA A 111 13.97 3.96 -3.90
N SER A 112 15.05 3.20 -4.17
CA SER A 112 15.16 1.78 -3.85
C SER A 112 14.82 1.49 -2.39
N GLY A 113 13.96 0.49 -2.15
CA GLY A 113 13.56 0.07 -0.80
C GLY A 113 12.63 1.04 -0.06
N SER A 114 12.07 2.06 -0.73
CA SER A 114 11.21 3.06 -0.08
C SER A 114 9.95 3.43 -0.87
N GLY A 115 9.04 4.10 -0.18
CA GLY A 115 7.86 4.77 -0.74
C GLY A 115 8.17 6.02 -1.57
N ALA A 116 9.39 6.56 -1.44
CA ALA A 116 9.70 7.90 -1.91
C ALA A 116 9.93 7.97 -3.43
N VAL A 117 9.54 9.11 -4.00
CA VAL A 117 9.72 9.45 -5.41
C VAL A 117 10.54 10.73 -5.47
N ALA A 118 11.65 10.70 -6.19
CA ALA A 118 12.44 11.89 -6.49
C ALA A 118 11.99 12.49 -7.83
N THR A 119 12.01 13.82 -7.92
CA THR A 119 11.70 14.55 -9.15
C THR A 119 12.69 15.68 -9.30
N TYR A 120 13.45 15.66 -10.39
CA TYR A 120 14.53 16.63 -10.61
C TYR A 120 14.78 16.84 -12.11
N GLY A 121 15.53 17.89 -12.45
CA GLY A 121 15.91 18.21 -13.82
C GLY A 121 15.72 19.70 -14.14
N PRO A 122 16.19 20.17 -15.30
CA PRO A 122 16.11 21.57 -15.71
C PRO A 122 14.72 22.20 -15.57
N LEU A 123 13.64 21.50 -15.96
CA LEU A 123 12.29 22.07 -15.91
C LEU A 123 11.76 22.29 -14.49
N MET A 124 12.38 21.69 -13.47
CA MET A 124 11.95 21.90 -12.08
C MET A 124 12.27 23.30 -11.56
N GLY A 125 13.22 24.00 -12.19
CA GLY A 125 13.52 25.41 -11.90
C GLY A 125 12.75 26.41 -12.77
N GLU A 126 11.92 25.92 -13.69
CA GLU A 126 11.13 26.77 -14.60
C GLU A 126 9.67 26.87 -14.13
N SER A 127 8.86 27.68 -14.82
CA SER A 127 7.45 27.91 -14.49
C SER A 127 6.63 26.61 -14.46
N LEU A 128 6.99 25.61 -15.28
CA LEU A 128 6.32 24.31 -15.34
C LEU A 128 6.67 23.41 -14.14
N GLY A 129 7.78 23.67 -13.44
CA GLY A 129 8.31 22.81 -12.37
C GLY A 129 7.33 22.61 -11.20
N GLY A 130 6.65 23.68 -10.79
CA GLY A 130 5.64 23.60 -9.72
C GLY A 130 4.48 22.68 -10.08
N ARG A 131 4.02 22.72 -11.34
CA ARG A 131 2.94 21.86 -11.84
C ARG A 131 3.37 20.40 -11.92
N ILE A 132 4.55 20.14 -12.47
CA ILE A 132 5.14 18.79 -12.51
C ILE A 132 5.22 18.20 -11.10
N GLY A 133 5.77 18.96 -10.15
CA GLY A 133 5.91 18.51 -8.77
C GLY A 133 4.57 18.19 -8.11
N ALA A 134 3.58 19.07 -8.26
CA ALA A 134 2.24 18.87 -7.71
C ALA A 134 1.53 17.64 -8.30
N ASP A 135 1.65 17.42 -9.61
CA ASP A 135 1.09 16.26 -10.29
C ASP A 135 1.73 14.95 -9.81
N VAL A 136 3.06 14.90 -9.77
CA VAL A 136 3.79 13.72 -9.30
C VAL A 136 3.47 13.43 -7.84
N GLN A 137 3.44 14.43 -6.96
CA GLN A 137 3.07 14.23 -5.55
C GLN A 137 1.64 13.72 -5.40
N ARG A 138 0.69 14.29 -6.14
CA ARG A 138 -0.71 13.85 -6.12
C ARG A 138 -0.85 12.40 -6.57
N TRP A 139 -0.13 12.00 -7.62
CA TRP A 139 -0.17 10.63 -8.11
C TRP A 139 0.58 9.64 -7.21
N ALA A 140 1.69 10.06 -6.60
CA ALA A 140 2.42 9.27 -5.61
C ALA A 140 1.58 9.02 -4.35
N ALA A 141 0.69 9.95 -3.99
CA ALA A 141 -0.32 9.77 -2.94
C ALA A 141 -1.49 8.86 -3.34
N GLY A 142 -1.50 8.31 -4.57
CA GLY A 142 -2.47 7.31 -5.04
C GLY A 142 -3.61 7.85 -5.91
N SER A 143 -3.67 9.17 -6.16
CA SER A 143 -4.67 9.72 -7.07
C SER A 143 -4.33 9.39 -8.52
N ASN A 144 -5.37 9.20 -9.35
CA ASN A 144 -5.24 9.06 -10.80
C ASN A 144 -5.85 10.27 -11.53
N GLY A 145 -6.16 11.37 -10.83
CA GLY A 145 -6.74 12.56 -11.43
C GLY A 145 -5.74 13.41 -12.21
N CYS A 146 -6.17 13.97 -13.33
CA CYS A 146 -5.45 15.03 -14.03
C CYS A 146 -5.83 16.38 -13.42
N ALA A 147 -4.86 17.25 -13.18
CA ALA A 147 -5.12 18.65 -12.82
C ALA A 147 -4.92 19.46 -14.10
N ALA A 148 -6.00 20.03 -14.64
CA ALA A 148 -5.93 20.92 -15.78
C ALA A 148 -5.21 22.21 -15.37
#